data_AF-A0A7S1KJT2-F1
#
_entry.id   AF-A0A7S1KJT2-F1
#
_cell.length_a   1.000
_cell.length_b   1.000
_cell.length_c   1.000
_cell.angle_alpha   90.00
_cell.angle_beta   90.00
_cell.angle_gamma   90.00
#
_symmetry.space_group_name_H-M   'P 1'
#
loop_
_entity.id
_entity.type
_entity.pdbx_description
1 polymer ?
#
loop_
_entity_poly.entity_id
_entity_poly.type
_entity_poly.pdbx_seq_one_letter_code
_entity_poly.pdbx_strand_id
1 'polypeptide(L)'
;VKAPDSDRERWSSRAAFICAAVGSAVGLGNLWRFPYLSFKWGGGAFFIPFVLALFFLGIPLMTLELALGQVFQGSDFVAWASIHRRLRGIGASGCFGAFVLATYYNLII
;
A
#
# COMPACT_ATOMS: atom_id res chain seq x y z
N VAL A 1 -11.29 -15.12 -21.05
CA VAL A 1 -11.80 -13.79 -20.68
C VAL A 1 -13.15 -14.01 -20.02
N LYS A 2 -13.23 -13.98 -18.68
CA LYS A 2 -14.48 -14.22 -17.94
C LYS A 2 -15.23 -12.88 -17.87
N ALA A 3 -16.49 -12.85 -18.29
CA ALA A 3 -17.34 -11.66 -18.28
C ALA A 3 -17.44 -11.07 -16.87
N PRO A 4 -17.54 -9.74 -16.71
CA PRO A 4 -17.59 -9.13 -15.39
C PRO A 4 -18.93 -9.45 -14.72
N ASP A 5 -18.87 -10.11 -13.56
CA ASP A 5 -19.99 -10.20 -12.64
C ASP A 5 -20.47 -8.78 -12.32
N SER A 6 -21.73 -8.48 -12.61
CA SER A 6 -22.41 -7.20 -12.37
C SER A 6 -22.63 -6.88 -10.89
N ASP A 7 -21.94 -7.59 -9.99
CA ASP A 7 -22.19 -7.64 -8.55
C ASP A 7 -21.03 -7.08 -7.71
N ARG A 8 -20.02 -6.46 -8.35
CA ARG A 8 -18.93 -5.80 -7.63
C ARG A 8 -19.31 -4.39 -7.19
N GLU A 9 -19.25 -4.18 -5.89
CA GLU A 9 -19.37 -2.85 -5.29
C GLU A 9 -18.34 -1.88 -5.87
N ARG A 10 -18.79 -0.68 -6.18
CA ARG A 10 -17.97 0.42 -6.67
C ARG A 10 -18.00 1.58 -5.69
N TRP A 11 -16.91 2.31 -5.62
CA TRP A 11 -16.84 3.54 -4.85
C TRP A 11 -17.86 4.57 -5.36
N SER A 12 -18.57 5.20 -4.42
CA SER A 12 -19.59 6.21 -4.71
C SER A 12 -19.01 7.46 -5.40
N SER A 13 -17.75 7.80 -5.13
CA SER A 13 -17.04 8.88 -5.81
C SER A 13 -15.52 8.66 -5.83
N ARG A 14 -14.84 9.30 -6.79
CA ARG A 14 -13.37 9.30 -6.85
C ARG A 14 -12.75 9.97 -5.63
N ALA A 15 -13.38 11.02 -5.11
CA ALA A 15 -12.95 11.70 -3.90
C ALA A 15 -13.01 10.77 -2.68
N ALA A 16 -14.10 10.00 -2.52
CA ALA A 16 -14.22 9.01 -1.46
C ALA A 16 -13.10 7.96 -1.50
N PHE A 17 -12.77 7.47 -2.70
CA PHE A 17 -11.65 6.54 -2.88
C PHE A 17 -10.31 7.16 -2.47
N ILE A 18 -10.02 8.39 -2.93
CA ILE A 18 -8.75 9.07 -2.60
C ILE A 18 -8.65 9.32 -1.09
N CYS A 19 -9.73 9.78 -0.46
CA CYS A 19 -9.75 10.01 0.98
C CYS A 19 -9.53 8.71 1.77
N ALA A 20 -10.15 7.60 1.36
CA ALA A 20 -9.94 6.29 1.98
C ALA A 20 -8.49 5.80 1.81
N ALA A 21 -7.93 5.97 0.61
CA ALA A 21 -6.54 5.59 0.33
C ALA A 21 -5.53 6.43 1.14
N VAL A 22 -5.74 7.74 1.24
CA VAL A 22 -4.90 8.63 2.05
C VAL A 22 -5.05 8.30 3.54
N GLY A 23 -6.26 8.05 4.02
CA GLY A 23 -6.52 7.63 5.39
C GLY A 23 -5.83 6.31 5.74
N SER A 24 -5.77 5.37 4.80
CA SER A 24 -5.02 4.12 4.97
C SER A 24 -3.50 4.31 4.95
N ALA A 25 -2.98 5.34 4.27
CA ALA A 25 -1.55 5.59 4.14
C ALA A 25 -0.97 6.38 5.33
N VAL A 26 -1.79 7.18 6.02
CA VAL A 26 -1.37 7.99 7.17
C VAL A 26 -1.67 7.23 8.47
N GLY A 27 -0.62 6.81 9.18
CA GLY A 27 -0.77 6.10 10.46
C GLY A 27 0.19 6.61 11.55
N LEU A 28 0.16 5.94 12.72
CA LEU A 28 0.98 6.27 13.89
C LEU A 28 2.48 6.35 13.57
N GLY A 29 2.94 5.54 12.61
CA GLY A 29 4.32 5.57 12.12
C GLY A 29 4.76 6.94 11.58
N ASN A 30 3.88 7.70 10.91
CA ASN A 30 4.21 9.03 10.41
C ASN A 30 4.33 10.06 11.54
N LEU A 31 3.64 9.86 12.66
CA LEU A 31 3.65 10.78 13.80
C LEU A 31 4.85 10.58 14.72
N TRP A 32 5.30 9.34 14.94
CA TRP A 32 6.40 9.02 15.85
C TRP A 32 7.70 8.72 15.13
N ARG A 33 7.66 7.86 14.10
CA ARG A 33 8.87 7.21 13.56
C ARG A 33 9.59 8.13 12.59
N PHE A 34 8.81 8.84 11.78
CA PHE A 34 9.35 9.82 10.86
C PHE A 34 10.14 10.93 11.57
N PRO A 35 9.60 11.65 12.57
CA PRO A 35 10.38 12.68 13.27
C PRO A 35 11.59 12.08 13.97
N TYR A 36 11.44 10.94 14.65
CA TYR A 36 12.57 10.28 15.32
C TYR A 36 13.72 9.92 14.37
N LEU A 37 13.42 9.37 13.18
CA LEU A 37 14.44 9.07 12.16
C LEU A 37 15.05 10.36 11.60
N SER A 38 14.24 11.38 11.31
CA SER A 38 14.76 12.63 10.79
C SER A 38 15.77 13.27 11.76
N PHE A 39 15.46 13.33 13.06
CA PHE A 39 16.38 13.86 14.07
C PHE A 39 17.66 13.02 14.19
N LYS A 40 17.56 11.70 14.17
CA LYS A 40 18.73 10.80 14.30
C LYS A 40 19.69 10.89 13.12
N TRP A 41 19.16 11.09 11.91
CA TRP A 41 19.94 11.06 10.66
C TRP A 41 20.28 12.46 10.11
N GLY A 42 20.48 13.44 11.00
CA GLY A 42 20.95 14.77 10.61
C GLY A 42 19.84 15.79 10.30
N GLY A 43 18.64 15.58 10.85
CA GLY A 43 17.51 16.51 10.76
C GLY A 43 17.09 16.79 9.32
N GLY A 44 17.34 18.01 8.86
CA GLY A 44 17.02 18.48 7.50
C GLY A 44 17.74 17.69 6.39
N ALA A 45 18.93 17.16 6.65
CA ALA A 45 19.69 16.41 5.64
C ALA A 45 19.03 15.08 5.25
N PHE A 46 18.22 14.50 6.14
CA PHE A 46 17.45 13.27 5.90
C PHE A 46 16.40 13.44 4.80
N PHE A 47 15.93 14.67 4.54
CA PHE A 47 14.92 14.92 3.53
C PHE A 47 15.42 14.71 2.10
N ILE A 48 16.71 14.91 1.84
CA ILE A 48 17.30 14.74 0.49
C ILE A 48 17.13 13.27 0.02
N PRO A 49 17.67 12.25 0.72
CA PRO A 49 17.47 10.87 0.32
C PRO A 49 16.00 10.43 0.44
N PHE A 50 15.23 11.00 1.38
CA PHE A 50 13.81 10.69 1.53
C PHE A 50 12.99 11.10 0.30
N VAL A 51 13.17 12.33 -0.19
CA VAL A 51 12.46 12.83 -1.38
C VAL A 51 12.92 12.08 -2.63
N LEU A 52 14.20 11.78 -2.77
CA LEU A 52 14.70 10.97 -3.87
C LEU A 52 14.06 9.57 -3.86
N ALA A 53 14.04 8.89 -2.71
CA ALA A 53 13.38 7.60 -2.57
C ALA A 53 11.87 7.68 -2.84
N LEU A 54 11.21 8.79 -2.45
CA LEU A 54 9.80 9.01 -2.74
C LEU A 54 9.54 9.08 -4.26
N PHE A 55 10.35 9.83 -5.00
CA PHE A 55 10.20 9.96 -6.45
C PHE A 55 10.58 8.70 -7.22
N PHE A 56 11.69 8.04 -6.86
CA PHE A 56 12.21 6.89 -7.61
C PHE A 56 11.62 5.54 -7.20
N LEU A 57 11.14 5.40 -5.96
CA LEU A 57 10.57 4.15 -5.46
C LEU A 57 9.11 4.33 -5.06
N GLY A 58 8.79 5.35 -4.24
CA GLY A 58 7.45 5.54 -3.69
C GLY A 58 6.36 5.71 -4.75
N ILE A 59 6.46 6.75 -5.58
CA ILE A 59 5.49 7.05 -6.64
C ILE A 59 5.35 5.90 -7.66
N PRO A 60 6.44 5.35 -8.23
CA PRO A 60 6.30 4.29 -9.22
C PRO A 60 5.73 3.00 -8.63
N LEU A 61 6.12 2.61 -7.41
CA LEU A 61 5.54 1.42 -6.75
C LEU A 61 4.06 1.62 -6.43
N MET A 62 3.66 2.79 -5.93
CA MET A 62 2.25 3.09 -5.64
C MET A 62 1.41 3.06 -6.92
N THR A 63 1.94 3.62 -8.02
CA THR A 63 1.24 3.64 -9.32
C THR A 63 1.11 2.21 -9.88
N LEU A 64 2.15 1.39 -9.75
CA LEU A 64 2.13 -0.01 -10.14
C LEU A 64 1.06 -0.78 -9.37
N GLU A 65 1.01 -0.65 -8.04
CA GLU A 65 0.04 -1.36 -7.20
C GLU A 65 -1.40 -0.99 -7.54
N LEU A 66 -1.68 0.31 -7.71
CA LEU A 66 -3.00 0.80 -8.10
C LEU A 66 -3.39 0.32 -9.50
N ALA A 67 -2.46 0.33 -10.46
CA ALA A 67 -2.71 -0.17 -11.81
C ALA A 67 -2.99 -1.69 -11.82
N LEU A 68 -2.24 -2.47 -11.06
CA LEU A 68 -2.48 -3.91 -10.89
C LEU A 68 -3.85 -4.17 -10.26
N GLY A 69 -4.22 -3.42 -9.22
CA GLY A 69 -5.55 -3.48 -8.62
C GLY A 69 -6.67 -3.15 -9.62
N GLN A 70 -6.46 -2.16 -10.49
CA GLN A 70 -7.41 -1.77 -11.53
C GLN A 70 -7.54 -2.79 -12.67
N VAL A 71 -6.46 -3.48 -13.04
CA VAL A 71 -6.45 -4.48 -14.12
C VAL A 71 -7.01 -5.82 -13.66
N PHE A 72 -6.54 -6.33 -12.53
CA PHE A 72 -6.93 -7.66 -12.05
C PHE A 72 -8.23 -7.63 -11.23
N GLN A 73 -8.55 -6.48 -10.61
CA GLN A 73 -9.75 -6.27 -9.80
C GLN A 73 -9.98 -7.42 -8.81
N GLY A 74 -8.93 -7.99 -8.21
CA GLY A 74 -9.03 -9.13 -7.29
C GLY A 74 -8.19 -8.89 -6.06
N SER A 75 -8.31 -9.76 -5.06
CA SER A 75 -7.43 -9.75 -3.89
C SER A 75 -5.97 -9.90 -4.30
N ASP A 76 -5.03 -9.40 -3.50
CA ASP A 76 -3.59 -9.40 -3.79
C ASP A 76 -3.09 -10.79 -4.19
N PHE A 77 -3.53 -11.84 -3.49
CA PHE A 77 -3.20 -13.22 -3.84
C PHE A 77 -3.63 -13.61 -5.26
N VAL A 78 -4.83 -13.20 -5.68
CA VAL A 78 -5.39 -13.47 -7.02
C VAL A 78 -4.70 -12.61 -8.08
N ALA A 79 -4.39 -11.35 -7.78
CA ALA A 79 -3.68 -10.46 -8.70
C ALA A 79 -2.27 -11.03 -9.03
N TRP A 80 -1.49 -11.38 -8.01
CA TRP A 80 -0.17 -11.98 -8.20
C TRP A 80 -0.23 -13.39 -8.83
N ALA A 81 -1.26 -14.18 -8.50
CA ALA A 81 -1.50 -15.47 -9.15
C ALA A 81 -1.81 -15.35 -10.65
N SER A 82 -2.43 -14.25 -11.07
CA SER A 82 -2.85 -13.99 -12.45
C SER A 82 -1.70 -13.52 -13.33
N ILE A 83 -0.68 -12.90 -12.75
CA ILE A 83 0.57 -12.56 -13.45
C ILE A 83 1.40 -13.83 -13.69
N HIS A 84 1.71 -14.59 -12.63
CA HIS A 84 2.43 -15.85 -12.76
C HIS A 84 2.24 -16.76 -11.55
N ARG A 85 2.03 -18.06 -11.78
CA ARG A 85 1.72 -19.05 -10.72
C ARG A 85 2.78 -19.15 -9.62
N ARG A 86 4.04 -18.83 -9.91
CA ARG A 86 5.14 -18.82 -8.91
C ARG A 86 5.16 -17.55 -8.04
N LEU A 87 4.55 -16.44 -8.49
CA LEU A 87 4.53 -15.17 -7.75
C LEU A 87 3.43 -15.13 -6.68
N ARG A 88 2.62 -16.19 -6.56
CA ARG A 88 1.59 -16.36 -5.51
C ARG A 88 2.13 -16.15 -4.09
N GLY A 89 3.39 -16.52 -3.86
CA GLY A 89 4.04 -16.34 -2.57
C GLY A 89 4.18 -14.86 -2.17
N ILE A 90 4.33 -13.96 -3.14
CA ILE A 90 4.45 -12.52 -2.89
C ILE A 90 3.13 -11.98 -2.35
N GLY A 91 2.01 -12.28 -3.02
CA GLY A 91 0.69 -11.89 -2.53
C GLY A 91 0.35 -12.48 -1.15
N ALA A 92 0.71 -13.75 -0.92
CA ALA A 92 0.50 -14.38 0.39
C ALA A 92 1.33 -13.71 1.50
N SER A 93 2.58 -13.33 1.21
CA SER A 93 3.44 -12.62 2.17
C SER A 93 2.91 -11.22 2.52
N GLY A 94 2.31 -10.52 1.55
CA GLY A 94 1.64 -9.23 1.77
C GLY A 94 0.47 -9.35 2.73
N CYS A 95 -0.44 -10.31 2.48
CA CYS A 95 -1.58 -10.56 3.39
C CYS A 95 -1.12 -10.95 4.80
N PHE A 96 -0.08 -11.79 4.92
CA PHE A 96 0.47 -12.16 6.22
C PHE A 96 1.09 -10.96 6.96
N GLY A 97 1.86 -10.11 6.25
CA GLY A 97 2.41 -8.89 6.82
C GLY A 97 1.33 -7.93 7.32
N ALA A 98 0.27 -7.75 6.53
CA ALA A 98 -0.88 -6.93 6.93
C ALA A 98 -1.58 -7.48 8.18
N PHE A 99 -1.73 -8.80 8.31
CA PHE A 99 -2.32 -9.44 9.49
C PHE A 99 -1.48 -9.22 10.76
N VAL A 100 -0.16 -9.39 10.67
CA VAL A 100 0.75 -9.16 11.81
C VAL A 100 0.72 -7.69 12.23
N LEU A 101 0.76 -6.76 11.27
CA LEU A 101 0.64 -5.33 11.54
C LEU A 101 -0.71 -5.01 12.18
N ALA A 102 -1.82 -5.49 11.62
CA ALA A 102 -3.14 -5.25 12.19
C ALA A 102 -3.23 -5.73 13.65
N THR A 103 -2.68 -6.92 13.96
CA THR A 103 -2.67 -7.46 15.33
C THR A 103 -1.84 -6.59 16.27
N TYR A 104 -0.64 -6.19 15.86
CA TYR A 104 0.23 -5.33 16.65
C TYR A 104 -0.39 -3.95 16.90
N TYR A 105 -0.98 -3.33 15.87
CA TYR A 105 -1.61 -2.02 16.00
C TYR A 105 -2.89 -2.06 16.86
N ASN A 106 -3.71 -3.10 16.74
CA ASN A 106 -4.89 -3.27 17.60
C ASN A 106 -4.53 -3.46 19.08
N LEU A 107 -3.35 -3.98 19.40
CA LEU A 107 -2.87 -4.11 20.79
C LEU A 107 -2.34 -2.80 21.38
N ILE A 108 -1.92 -1.85 20.54
CA ILE A 108 -1.38 -0.56 20.98
C ILE A 108 -2.51 0.44 21.25
N ILE A 109 -3.59 0.35 20.47
CA ILE A 109 -4.83 1.13 20.65
C ILE A 109 -5.51 0.69 21.95
#